data_AF-A0A2W5T145-F1
#
_entry.id   AF-A0A2W5T145-F1
#
_cell.length_a   1.000
_cell.length_b   1.000
_cell.length_c   1.000
_cell.angle_alpha   90.00
_cell.angle_beta   90.00
_cell.angle_gamma   90.00
#
_symmetry.space_group_name_H-M   'P 1'
#
loop_
_entity.id
_entity.type
_entity.pdbx_description
1 polymer ?
#
loop_
_entity_poly.entity_id
_entity_poly.type
_entity_poly.pdbx_seq_one_letter_code
_entity_poly.pdbx_strand_id
1 'polypeptide(L)'
;MTRCLLLLSCCAGLVGCATSNRDRAWIGREFLERTGAGGCPQSPGTSPAVALEDGLDEGEVVATALCRNPALRAELTRIDAALATLDEARRPANPQLSLMAPFGPITAVATLLVPLESLWQMPRRTEVAAREADAAGEAVLMRALDVVRDARLLHIELGLAFDRATVRAELAQVAADVARLAAVRVKVGDISPLEERVLSADARTSADALDLAETEKVMAQARLVATLALDDAGVPAQPRFSSPPAQTLPLTSLIGVARAARPDARSAALAISAATARAGWERSRIVNLGALVETQWSQPAGPALRLGGRLDLPIFNQNQGGTGRADAEVERVVAQHELVARTVVMEVTVALARLEQATRSRRRFEVEVLPALEDALAQARHGFETGDQPYLVVLDVLRRVGEARLRRAELLAEQRRALCELERALGARLQSATDVASRVGAEQGDR
;
A
#
# COMPACT_ATOMS: atom_id res chain seq x y z
N MET A 1 -57.55 -0.30 -22.48
CA MET A 1 -56.42 0.02 -21.57
C MET A 1 -55.46 -1.16 -21.30
N THR A 2 -55.56 -2.28 -22.04
CA THR A 2 -54.79 -3.52 -21.76
C THR A 2 -53.72 -3.89 -22.79
N ARG A 3 -53.44 -3.02 -23.78
CA ARG A 3 -52.41 -3.26 -24.81
C ARG A 3 -51.10 -2.46 -24.63
N CYS A 4 -51.07 -1.42 -23.77
CA CYS A 4 -49.85 -0.65 -23.49
C CYS A 4 -48.92 -1.32 -22.46
N LEU A 5 -49.41 -2.26 -21.65
CA LEU A 5 -48.62 -2.94 -20.62
C LEU A 5 -47.72 -4.06 -21.16
N LEU A 6 -47.99 -4.57 -22.37
CA LEU A 6 -47.21 -5.66 -22.98
C LEU A 6 -45.91 -5.18 -23.65
N LEU A 7 -45.81 -3.91 -24.03
CA LEU A 7 -44.57 -3.35 -24.62
C LEU A 7 -43.53 -2.93 -23.57
N LEU A 8 -43.94 -2.70 -22.31
CA LEU A 8 -43.01 -2.46 -21.19
C LEU A 8 -42.41 -3.75 -20.62
N SER A 9 -43.07 -4.91 -20.82
CA SER A 9 -42.57 -6.20 -20.33
C SER A 9 -41.48 -6.83 -21.22
N CYS A 10 -41.36 -6.42 -22.49
CA CYS A 10 -40.34 -6.98 -23.40
C CYS A 10 -38.97 -6.31 -23.28
N CYS A 11 -38.85 -5.18 -22.56
CA CYS A 11 -37.56 -4.50 -22.33
C CYS A 11 -36.83 -4.99 -21.08
N ALA A 12 -37.43 -5.88 -20.27
CA ALA A 12 -36.82 -6.40 -19.04
C ALA A 12 -35.77 -7.51 -19.28
N GLY A 13 -35.62 -8.01 -20.52
CA GLY A 13 -34.73 -9.13 -20.87
C GLY A 13 -33.33 -8.77 -21.35
N LEU A 14 -32.96 -7.48 -21.41
CA LEU A 14 -31.65 -7.00 -21.91
C LEU A 14 -30.84 -6.24 -20.85
N VAL A 15 -31.00 -6.60 -19.57
CA VAL A 15 -30.09 -6.14 -18.52
C VAL A 15 -28.84 -7.03 -18.57
N GLY A 16 -27.86 -6.64 -19.38
CA GLY A 16 -26.52 -7.21 -19.29
C GLY A 16 -25.98 -6.95 -17.88
N CYS A 17 -25.93 -7.98 -17.04
CA CYS A 17 -25.44 -7.94 -15.67
C CYS A 17 -23.92 -7.79 -15.61
N ALA A 18 -23.38 -6.69 -16.15
CA ALA A 18 -22.01 -6.32 -15.84
C ALA A 18 -21.93 -5.90 -14.36
N THR A 19 -21.29 -6.73 -13.55
CA THR A 19 -21.08 -6.56 -12.11
C THR A 19 -19.60 -6.50 -11.82
N SER A 20 -19.19 -5.63 -10.89
CA SER A 20 -17.87 -5.69 -10.28
C SER A 20 -17.98 -6.37 -8.92
N ASN A 21 -17.01 -7.23 -8.61
CA ASN A 21 -16.88 -7.88 -7.30
C ASN A 21 -15.75 -7.25 -6.47
N ARG A 22 -15.19 -6.11 -6.88
CA ARG A 22 -14.08 -5.43 -6.18
C ARG A 22 -14.58 -4.46 -5.11
N ASP A 23 -15.48 -4.95 -4.26
CA ASP A 23 -16.01 -4.20 -3.12
C ASP A 23 -15.05 -4.22 -1.91
N ARG A 24 -15.42 -3.50 -0.85
CA ARG A 24 -14.65 -3.47 0.40
C ARG A 24 -14.52 -4.85 1.06
N ALA A 25 -15.51 -5.74 0.85
CA ALA A 25 -15.46 -7.11 1.38
C ALA A 25 -14.42 -7.96 0.65
N TRP A 26 -14.29 -7.82 -0.68
CA TRP A 26 -13.21 -8.43 -1.45
C TRP A 26 -11.83 -7.95 -1.00
N ILE A 27 -11.66 -6.64 -0.80
CA ILE A 27 -10.38 -6.10 -0.28
C ILE A 27 -10.02 -6.69 1.08
N GLY A 28 -10.99 -6.81 2.00
CA GLY A 28 -10.76 -7.41 3.30
C GLY A 28 -10.25 -8.86 3.22
N ARG A 29 -10.73 -9.64 2.24
CA ARG A 29 -10.22 -11.01 1.98
C ARG A 29 -8.80 -10.99 1.43
N GLU A 30 -8.52 -10.14 0.46
CA GLU A 30 -7.18 -10.01 -0.13
C GLU A 30 -6.13 -9.55 0.90
N PHE A 31 -6.51 -8.68 1.85
CA PHE A 31 -5.62 -8.31 2.96
C PHE A 31 -5.21 -9.52 3.78
N LEU A 32 -6.17 -10.35 4.19
CA LEU A 32 -5.90 -11.54 4.99
C LEU A 32 -5.03 -12.54 4.23
N GLU A 33 -5.35 -12.83 2.98
CA GLU A 33 -4.61 -13.79 2.15
C GLU A 33 -3.15 -13.35 1.88
N ARG A 34 -2.92 -12.05 1.65
CA ARG A 34 -1.60 -11.55 1.23
C ARG A 34 -0.72 -11.17 2.39
N THR A 35 -1.30 -10.64 3.46
CA THR A 35 -0.56 -10.06 4.60
C THR A 35 -0.67 -10.90 5.86
N GLY A 36 -1.56 -11.90 5.92
CA GLY A 36 -1.85 -12.66 7.14
C GLY A 36 -2.59 -11.86 8.22
N ALA A 37 -2.86 -10.57 8.00
CA ALA A 37 -3.60 -9.70 8.89
C ALA A 37 -4.91 -9.25 8.23
N GLY A 38 -6.02 -9.31 8.97
CA GLY A 38 -7.29 -8.77 8.51
C GLY A 38 -7.33 -7.24 8.58
N GLY A 39 -8.18 -6.62 7.77
CA GLY A 39 -8.56 -5.20 7.95
C GLY A 39 -9.44 -4.99 9.19
N CYS A 40 -9.97 -3.77 9.39
CA CYS A 40 -10.88 -3.52 10.51
C CYS A 40 -12.06 -4.51 10.51
N PRO A 41 -12.46 -5.04 11.68
CA PRO A 41 -13.77 -5.70 11.81
C PRO A 41 -14.89 -4.69 11.48
N GLN A 42 -15.98 -5.17 10.89
CA GLN A 42 -17.07 -4.34 10.36
C GLN A 42 -17.89 -3.62 11.45
N SER A 43 -17.65 -3.92 12.73
CA SER A 43 -18.34 -3.26 13.84
C SER A 43 -17.67 -1.93 14.20
N PRO A 44 -18.40 -0.80 14.18
CA PRO A 44 -17.86 0.48 14.62
C PRO A 44 -17.48 0.41 16.11
N GLY A 45 -16.20 0.61 16.42
CA GLY A 45 -15.67 0.69 17.79
C GLY A 45 -14.72 -0.44 18.21
N THR A 46 -14.55 -1.50 17.41
CA THR A 46 -13.60 -2.59 17.72
C THR A 46 -12.33 -2.43 16.89
N SER A 47 -11.52 -1.41 17.17
CA SER A 47 -10.15 -1.38 16.64
C SER A 47 -9.40 -2.62 17.13
N PRO A 48 -8.46 -3.19 16.34
CA PRO A 48 -7.53 -4.17 16.90
C PRO A 48 -6.90 -3.54 18.15
N ALA A 49 -7.03 -4.21 19.29
CA ALA A 49 -6.51 -3.72 20.55
C ALA A 49 -4.98 -3.80 20.48
N VAL A 50 -4.34 -2.69 20.11
CA VAL A 50 -2.89 -2.55 20.26
C VAL A 50 -2.62 -2.26 21.72
N ALA A 51 -2.20 -3.26 22.47
CA ALA A 51 -1.62 -3.04 23.78
C ALA A 51 -0.16 -2.63 23.55
N LEU A 52 0.16 -1.35 23.72
CA LEU A 52 1.55 -0.89 23.60
C LEU A 52 2.44 -1.44 24.73
N GLU A 53 1.82 -1.98 25.80
CA GLU A 53 2.46 -2.40 27.05
C GLU A 53 3.08 -3.81 26.99
N ASP A 54 2.58 -4.75 26.18
CA ASP A 54 3.12 -6.12 26.08
C ASP A 54 4.14 -6.28 24.94
N GLY A 55 4.46 -5.18 24.27
CA GLY A 55 5.36 -5.10 23.12
C GLY A 55 4.60 -5.18 21.80
N LEU A 56 5.12 -4.51 20.78
CA LEU A 56 4.43 -4.34 19.51
C LEU A 56 4.91 -5.38 18.50
N ASP A 57 4.02 -6.24 18.01
CA ASP A 57 4.36 -7.22 16.99
C ASP A 57 4.13 -6.68 15.55
N GLU A 58 4.75 -7.31 14.55
CA GLU A 58 4.60 -6.89 13.16
C GLU A 58 3.14 -7.04 12.66
N GLY A 59 2.43 -8.08 13.08
CA GLY A 59 1.04 -8.33 12.68
C GLY A 59 0.07 -7.28 13.20
N GLU A 60 0.23 -6.85 14.44
CA GLU A 60 -0.49 -5.77 15.10
C GLU A 60 -0.25 -4.44 14.39
N VAL A 61 1.00 -4.13 14.03
CA VAL A 61 1.34 -2.94 13.24
C VAL A 61 0.62 -2.96 11.89
N VAL A 62 0.67 -4.09 11.18
CA VAL A 62 0.00 -4.23 9.87
C VAL A 62 -1.52 -4.13 10.01
N ALA A 63 -2.13 -4.86 10.94
CA ALA A 63 -3.57 -4.84 11.16
C ALA A 63 -4.05 -3.43 11.54
N THR A 64 -3.30 -2.73 12.38
CA THR A 64 -3.60 -1.36 12.80
C THR A 64 -3.45 -0.39 11.65
N ALA A 65 -2.40 -0.50 10.83
CA ALA A 65 -2.20 0.33 9.66
C ALA A 65 -3.35 0.14 8.65
N LEU A 66 -3.73 -1.10 8.37
CA LEU A 66 -4.85 -1.40 7.47
C LEU A 66 -6.20 -0.89 8.01
N CYS A 67 -6.33 -0.74 9.33
CA CYS A 67 -7.58 -0.33 9.96
C CYS A 67 -7.69 1.19 10.16
N ARG A 68 -6.68 1.84 10.75
CA ARG A 68 -6.75 3.24 11.21
C ARG A 68 -6.14 4.25 10.24
N ASN A 69 -5.26 3.85 9.34
CA ASN A 69 -4.50 4.78 8.51
C ASN A 69 -5.42 5.69 7.64
N PRO A 70 -5.35 7.03 7.81
CA PRO A 70 -6.24 7.95 7.10
C PRO A 70 -5.99 8.01 5.59
N ALA A 71 -4.75 7.82 5.15
CA ALA A 71 -4.43 7.78 3.73
C ALA A 71 -5.08 6.56 3.06
N LEU A 72 -5.03 5.38 3.69
CA LEU A 72 -5.72 4.20 3.19
C LEU A 72 -7.25 4.40 3.19
N ARG A 73 -7.82 4.98 4.26
CA ARG A 73 -9.25 5.29 4.30
C ARG A 73 -9.69 6.20 3.15
N ALA A 74 -8.88 7.20 2.80
CA ALA A 74 -9.15 8.07 1.67
C ALA A 74 -9.11 7.28 0.34
N GLU A 75 -8.15 6.39 0.17
CA GLU A 75 -8.01 5.55 -1.04
C GLU A 75 -9.17 4.55 -1.20
N LEU A 76 -9.66 3.98 -0.10
CA LEU A 76 -10.83 3.09 -0.11
C LEU A 76 -12.11 3.78 -0.64
N THR A 77 -12.24 5.11 -0.50
CA THR A 77 -13.41 5.83 -1.06
C THR A 77 -13.43 5.85 -2.58
N ARG A 78 -12.29 5.61 -3.26
CA ARG A 78 -12.24 5.49 -4.72
C ARG A 78 -13.01 4.27 -5.22
N ILE A 79 -13.08 3.20 -4.42
CA ILE A 79 -13.89 2.02 -4.75
C ILE A 79 -15.36 2.36 -4.68
N ASP A 80 -15.79 3.04 -3.61
CA ASP A 80 -17.19 3.44 -3.47
C ASP A 80 -17.60 4.40 -4.59
N ALA A 81 -16.71 5.33 -4.97
CA ALA A 81 -16.92 6.22 -6.12
C ALA A 81 -17.05 5.44 -7.44
N ALA A 82 -16.18 4.46 -7.69
CA ALA A 82 -16.24 3.64 -8.90
C ALA A 82 -17.50 2.75 -8.94
N LEU A 83 -17.90 2.19 -7.79
CA LEU A 83 -19.15 1.43 -7.67
C LEU A 83 -20.39 2.33 -7.83
N ALA A 84 -20.34 3.58 -7.36
CA ALA A 84 -21.39 4.56 -7.61
C ALA A 84 -21.49 4.93 -9.09
N THR A 85 -20.36 5.08 -9.79
CA THR A 85 -20.35 5.27 -11.26
C THR A 85 -20.93 4.06 -11.99
N LEU A 86 -20.67 2.84 -11.50
CA LEU A 86 -21.29 1.62 -12.02
C LEU A 86 -22.81 1.61 -11.78
N ASP A 87 -23.28 2.01 -10.59
CA ASP A 87 -24.71 2.10 -10.30
C ASP A 87 -25.41 3.15 -11.18
N GLU A 88 -24.79 4.32 -11.36
CA GLU A 88 -25.30 5.34 -12.28
C GLU A 88 -25.36 4.83 -13.72
N ALA A 89 -24.33 4.09 -14.16
CA ALA A 89 -24.27 3.53 -15.50
C ALA A 89 -25.42 2.54 -15.80
N ARG A 90 -25.99 1.89 -14.77
CA ARG A 90 -27.13 0.94 -14.88
C ARG A 90 -28.48 1.63 -15.00
N ARG A 91 -28.57 2.93 -14.67
CA ARG A 91 -29.85 3.64 -14.65
C ARG A 91 -30.16 4.23 -16.03
N PRO A 92 -31.39 4.09 -16.54
CA PRO A 92 -31.78 4.81 -17.75
C PRO A 92 -31.71 6.33 -17.51
N ALA A 93 -31.45 7.10 -18.57
CA ALA A 93 -31.48 8.55 -18.47
C ALA A 93 -32.89 9.04 -18.11
N ASN A 94 -32.95 10.05 -17.25
CA ASN A 94 -34.22 10.62 -16.81
C ASN A 94 -34.94 11.31 -17.97
N PRO A 95 -36.27 11.19 -18.06
CA PRO A 95 -37.05 11.98 -18.99
C PRO A 95 -37.00 13.47 -18.59
N GLN A 96 -37.09 14.36 -19.58
CA GLN A 96 -37.06 15.81 -19.37
C GLN A 96 -38.46 16.37 -19.59
N LEU A 97 -39.02 17.03 -18.58
CA LEU A 97 -40.29 17.76 -18.67
C LEU A 97 -40.00 19.26 -18.79
N SER A 98 -40.40 19.85 -19.91
CA SER A 98 -40.38 21.29 -20.14
C SER A 98 -41.79 21.84 -20.04
N LEU A 99 -42.02 22.82 -19.18
CA LEU A 99 -43.30 23.51 -19.02
C LEU A 99 -43.13 24.96 -19.45
N MET A 100 -43.98 25.41 -20.36
CA MET A 100 -44.00 26.79 -20.84
C MET A 100 -45.35 27.42 -20.51
N ALA A 101 -45.31 28.41 -19.62
CA ALA A 101 -46.48 29.16 -19.20
C ALA A 101 -46.88 30.20 -20.29
N PRO A 102 -48.18 30.50 -20.42
CA PRO A 102 -48.64 31.45 -21.42
C PRO A 102 -48.24 32.89 -21.03
N PHE A 103 -47.62 33.63 -21.96
CA PHE A 103 -47.36 35.06 -21.82
C PHE A 103 -47.77 35.77 -23.13
N GLY A 104 -48.74 36.67 -23.06
CA GLY A 104 -49.32 37.30 -24.25
C GLY A 104 -50.05 36.29 -25.16
N PRO A 105 -49.85 36.31 -26.49
CA PRO A 105 -50.54 35.42 -27.43
C PRO A 105 -50.01 33.98 -27.45
N ILE A 106 -49.01 33.65 -26.62
CA ILE A 106 -48.39 32.32 -26.58
C ILE A 106 -49.24 31.37 -25.74
N THR A 107 -49.60 30.22 -26.30
CA THR A 107 -50.33 29.15 -25.60
C THR A 107 -49.44 28.38 -24.64
N ALA A 108 -50.01 27.87 -23.55
CA ALA A 108 -49.27 26.98 -22.65
C ALA A 108 -48.87 25.68 -23.37
N VAL A 109 -47.64 25.22 -23.16
CA VAL A 109 -47.11 23.98 -23.74
C VAL A 109 -46.38 23.18 -22.66
N ALA A 110 -46.62 21.87 -22.59
CA ALA A 110 -45.80 20.96 -21.83
C ALA A 110 -45.22 19.88 -22.76
N THR A 111 -43.91 19.68 -22.67
CA THR A 111 -43.17 18.76 -23.53
C THR A 111 -42.39 17.78 -22.66
N LEU A 112 -42.64 16.48 -22.85
CA LEU A 112 -41.90 15.39 -22.22
C LEU A 112 -41.00 14.74 -23.27
N LEU A 113 -39.69 14.81 -23.05
CA LEU A 113 -38.67 14.15 -23.87
C LEU A 113 -38.14 12.91 -23.13
N VAL A 114 -38.30 11.74 -23.74
CA VAL A 114 -37.80 10.46 -23.20
C VAL A 114 -36.63 9.99 -24.07
N PRO A 115 -35.38 10.00 -23.57
CA PRO A 115 -34.20 9.58 -24.34
C PRO A 115 -34.14 8.06 -24.48
N LEU A 116 -34.65 7.53 -25.60
CA LEU A 116 -34.72 6.08 -25.82
C LEU A 116 -33.35 5.49 -26.10
N GLU A 117 -32.41 6.27 -26.64
CA GLU A 117 -31.05 5.81 -26.91
C GLU A 117 -30.32 5.33 -25.66
N SER A 118 -30.68 5.88 -24.49
CA SER A 118 -30.11 5.46 -23.22
C SER A 118 -30.37 3.98 -22.93
N LEU A 119 -31.46 3.39 -23.44
CA LEU A 119 -31.83 2.01 -23.13
C LEU A 119 -30.88 1.00 -23.79
N TRP A 120 -30.51 1.21 -25.05
CA TRP A 120 -29.57 0.32 -25.75
C TRP A 120 -28.10 0.69 -25.54
N GLN A 121 -27.79 1.94 -25.15
CA GLN A 121 -26.43 2.34 -24.76
C GLN A 121 -26.07 1.87 -23.34
N MET A 122 -27.07 1.64 -22.47
CA MET A 122 -26.87 1.24 -21.08
C MET A 122 -25.96 0.02 -20.92
N PRO A 123 -26.16 -1.12 -21.63
CA PRO A 123 -25.29 -2.29 -21.45
C PRO A 123 -23.81 -2.00 -21.69
N ARG A 124 -23.47 -1.22 -22.74
CA ARG A 124 -22.09 -0.84 -23.06
C ARG A 124 -21.51 0.11 -22.02
N ARG A 125 -22.31 1.09 -21.57
CA ARG A 125 -21.91 2.02 -20.51
C ARG A 125 -21.69 1.31 -19.17
N THR A 126 -22.54 0.34 -18.83
CA THR A 126 -22.39 -0.49 -17.62
C THR A 126 -21.15 -1.38 -17.71
N GLU A 127 -20.87 -1.98 -18.87
CA GLU A 127 -19.68 -2.79 -19.10
C GLU A 127 -18.38 -1.99 -18.93
N VAL A 128 -18.33 -0.75 -19.44
CA VAL A 128 -17.21 0.18 -19.22
C VAL A 128 -17.03 0.44 -17.72
N ALA A 129 -18.08 0.90 -17.04
CA ALA A 129 -18.02 1.25 -15.63
C ALA A 129 -17.65 0.05 -14.73
N ALA A 130 -18.08 -1.17 -15.07
CA ALA A 130 -17.75 -2.38 -14.32
C ALA A 130 -16.24 -2.70 -14.41
N ARG A 131 -15.65 -2.62 -15.62
CA ARG A 131 -14.22 -2.86 -15.81
C ARG A 131 -13.36 -1.77 -15.17
N GLU A 132 -13.83 -0.53 -15.16
CA GLU A 132 -13.16 0.55 -14.42
C GLU A 132 -13.21 0.35 -12.91
N ALA A 133 -14.34 -0.09 -12.37
CA ALA A 133 -14.45 -0.45 -10.96
C ALA A 133 -13.51 -1.60 -10.60
N ASP A 134 -13.38 -2.61 -11.47
CA ASP A 134 -12.44 -3.70 -11.27
C ASP A 134 -10.97 -3.23 -11.25
N ALA A 135 -10.59 -2.38 -12.21
CA ALA A 135 -9.24 -1.80 -12.29
C ALA A 135 -8.93 -0.90 -11.08
N ALA A 136 -9.91 -0.10 -10.64
CA ALA A 136 -9.80 0.78 -9.47
C ALA A 136 -9.61 -0.02 -8.17
N GLY A 137 -10.35 -1.12 -8.00
CA GLY A 137 -10.20 -1.99 -6.83
C GLY A 137 -8.81 -2.59 -6.69
N GLU A 138 -8.23 -3.11 -7.79
CA GLU A 138 -6.87 -3.63 -7.81
C GLU A 138 -5.81 -2.53 -7.58
N ALA A 139 -6.03 -1.31 -8.10
CA ALA A 139 -5.15 -0.17 -7.83
C ALA A 139 -5.15 0.24 -6.36
N VAL A 140 -6.33 0.25 -5.72
CA VAL A 140 -6.46 0.54 -4.28
C VAL A 140 -5.83 -0.57 -3.44
N LEU A 141 -5.98 -1.84 -3.84
CA LEU A 141 -5.29 -2.95 -3.19
C LEU A 141 -3.76 -2.78 -3.23
N MET A 142 -3.20 -2.33 -4.36
CA MET A 142 -1.76 -2.03 -4.41
C MET A 142 -1.37 -0.92 -3.43
N ARG A 143 -2.19 0.13 -3.34
CA ARG A 143 -1.94 1.23 -2.41
C ARG A 143 -2.02 0.80 -0.95
N ALA A 144 -2.88 -0.18 -0.63
CA ALA A 144 -2.91 -0.79 0.68
C ALA A 144 -1.61 -1.56 0.98
N LEU A 145 -1.06 -2.29 0.01
CA LEU A 145 0.23 -2.97 0.18
C LEU A 145 1.40 -2.00 0.37
N ASP A 146 1.35 -0.79 -0.21
CA ASP A 146 2.31 0.28 0.12
C ASP A 146 2.21 0.69 1.60
N VAL A 147 1.00 0.88 2.11
CA VAL A 147 0.78 1.23 3.53
C VAL A 147 1.30 0.12 4.45
N VAL A 148 1.12 -1.14 4.07
CA VAL A 148 1.68 -2.29 4.80
C VAL A 148 3.20 -2.27 4.80
N ARG A 149 3.84 -2.01 3.65
CA ARG A 149 5.30 -1.85 3.57
C ARG A 149 5.77 -0.72 4.47
N ASP A 150 5.16 0.46 4.36
CA ASP A 150 5.58 1.66 5.10
C ASP A 150 5.45 1.45 6.62
N ALA A 151 4.37 0.82 7.08
CA ALA A 151 4.19 0.48 8.49
C ALA A 151 5.25 -0.51 8.99
N ARG A 152 5.59 -1.54 8.20
CA ARG A 152 6.65 -2.49 8.52
C ARG A 152 8.04 -1.84 8.55
N LEU A 153 8.33 -0.93 7.63
CA LEU A 153 9.61 -0.21 7.63
C LEU A 153 9.77 0.64 8.89
N LEU A 154 8.70 1.34 9.31
CA LEU A 154 8.70 2.11 10.56
C LEU A 154 8.86 1.22 11.79
N HIS A 155 8.23 0.03 11.80
CA HIS A 155 8.45 -0.96 12.86
C HIS A 155 9.91 -1.40 12.95
N ILE A 156 10.55 -1.66 11.81
CA ILE A 156 11.97 -2.03 11.74
C ILE A 156 12.87 -0.87 12.20
N GLU A 157 12.54 0.37 11.83
CA GLU A 157 13.27 1.57 12.29
C GLU A 157 13.18 1.77 13.80
N LEU A 158 11.99 1.55 14.39
CA LEU A 158 11.82 1.56 15.83
C LEU A 158 12.71 0.49 16.48
N GLY A 159 12.71 -0.75 15.94
CA GLY A 159 13.60 -1.83 16.39
C GLY A 159 15.07 -1.45 16.40
N LEU A 160 15.54 -0.86 15.30
CA LEU A 160 16.92 -0.40 15.19
C LEU A 160 17.26 0.69 16.22
N ALA A 161 16.35 1.63 16.47
CA ALA A 161 16.55 2.67 17.47
C ALA A 161 16.65 2.09 18.90
N PHE A 162 15.82 1.09 19.23
CA PHE A 162 15.92 0.36 20.50
C PHE A 162 17.26 -0.37 20.62
N ASP A 163 17.65 -1.16 19.61
CA ASP A 163 18.90 -1.92 19.63
C ASP A 163 20.12 -0.98 19.77
N ARG A 164 20.11 0.17 19.08
CA ARG A 164 21.16 1.19 19.20
C ARG A 164 21.25 1.77 20.60
N ALA A 165 20.12 2.15 21.19
CA ALA A 165 20.10 2.70 22.54
C ALA A 165 20.61 1.69 23.58
N THR A 166 20.25 0.41 23.46
CA THR A 166 20.77 -0.65 24.33
C THR A 166 22.29 -0.73 24.25
N VAL A 167 22.87 -0.80 23.05
CA VAL A 167 24.34 -0.86 22.88
C VAL A 167 25.01 0.43 23.37
N ARG A 168 24.43 1.60 23.11
CA ARG A 168 24.97 2.88 23.57
C ARG A 168 24.92 3.02 25.09
N ALA A 169 23.88 2.49 25.73
CA ALA A 169 23.76 2.49 27.19
C ALA A 169 24.85 1.64 27.83
N GLU A 170 25.13 0.45 27.28
CA GLU A 170 26.24 -0.40 27.73
C GLU A 170 27.58 0.33 27.60
N LEU A 171 27.84 0.98 26.46
CA LEU A 171 29.10 1.71 26.23
C LEU A 171 29.25 2.93 27.13
N ALA A 172 28.17 3.70 27.33
CA ALA A 172 28.17 4.85 28.23
C ALA A 172 28.41 4.44 29.68
N GLN A 173 27.81 3.33 30.13
CA GLN A 173 28.05 2.80 31.47
C GLN A 173 29.51 2.39 31.65
N VAL A 174 30.07 1.64 30.70
CA VAL A 174 31.47 1.22 30.74
C VAL A 174 32.40 2.44 30.75
N ALA A 175 32.20 3.42 29.86
CA ALA A 175 33.01 4.63 29.81
C ALA A 175 32.91 5.46 31.12
N ALA A 176 31.74 5.52 31.75
CA ALA A 176 31.57 6.17 33.03
C ALA A 176 32.33 5.46 34.16
N ASP A 177 32.32 4.13 34.18
CA ASP A 177 33.03 3.31 35.18
C ASP A 177 34.56 3.52 35.05
N VAL A 178 35.05 3.55 33.82
CA VAL A 178 36.44 3.84 33.45
C VAL A 178 36.88 5.21 33.95
N ALA A 179 36.11 6.25 33.66
CA ALA A 179 36.43 7.61 34.06
C ALA A 179 36.46 7.75 35.60
N ARG A 180 35.56 7.06 36.33
CA ARG A 180 35.59 7.02 37.79
C ARG A 180 36.86 6.36 38.33
N LEU A 181 37.29 5.26 37.73
CA LEU A 181 38.53 4.59 38.12
C LEU A 181 39.76 5.46 37.84
N ALA A 182 39.82 6.10 36.68
CA ALA A 182 40.89 7.02 36.31
C ALA A 182 41.00 8.20 37.30
N ALA A 183 39.88 8.77 37.71
CA ALA A 183 39.83 9.85 38.71
C ALA A 183 40.36 9.43 40.09
N VAL A 184 40.32 8.14 40.44
CA VAL A 184 40.96 7.61 41.65
C VAL A 184 42.46 7.40 41.42
N ARG A 185 42.85 6.77 40.29
CA ARG A 185 44.26 6.47 39.96
C ARG A 185 45.12 7.73 39.83
N VAL A 186 44.58 8.82 39.29
CA VAL A 186 45.32 10.09 39.22
C VAL A 186 45.58 10.70 40.60
N LYS A 187 44.66 10.53 41.57
CA LYS A 187 44.82 11.04 42.95
C LYS A 187 45.91 10.31 43.72
N VAL A 188 46.12 9.02 43.42
CA VAL A 188 47.20 8.22 44.01
C VAL A 188 48.50 8.27 43.17
N GLY A 189 48.53 9.07 42.10
CA GLY A 189 49.72 9.30 41.27
C GLY A 189 50.07 8.16 40.31
N ASP A 190 49.15 7.23 40.09
CA ASP A 190 49.36 6.02 39.27
C ASP A 190 49.17 6.26 37.77
N ILE A 191 48.43 7.33 37.39
CA ILE A 191 48.29 7.78 36.00
C ILE A 191 48.47 9.31 35.90
N SER A 192 48.68 9.81 34.68
CA SER A 192 48.86 11.26 34.44
C SER A 192 47.52 12.04 34.46
N PRO A 193 47.52 13.34 34.82
CA PRO A 193 46.34 14.20 34.70
C PRO A 193 45.82 14.37 33.26
N LEU A 194 46.67 14.17 32.26
CA LEU A 194 46.28 14.18 30.86
C LEU A 194 45.42 12.94 30.53
N GLU A 195 45.85 11.77 30.99
CA GLU A 195 45.16 10.50 30.77
C GLU A 195 43.77 10.50 31.43
N GLU A 196 43.65 11.01 32.66
CA GLU A 196 42.33 11.19 33.31
C GLU A 196 41.40 12.10 32.49
N ARG A 197 41.91 13.21 31.95
CA ARG A 197 41.10 14.14 31.14
C ARG A 197 40.60 13.51 29.85
N VAL A 198 41.42 12.70 29.19
CA VAL A 198 41.03 11.97 27.97
C VAL A 198 39.90 10.99 28.29
N LEU A 199 40.06 10.17 29.34
CA LEU A 199 39.04 9.20 29.74
C LEU A 199 37.73 9.85 30.20
N SER A 200 37.83 11.01 30.87
CA SER A 200 36.67 11.83 31.26
C SER A 200 35.94 12.42 30.05
N ALA A 201 36.68 12.85 29.02
CA ALA A 201 36.10 13.33 27.77
C ALA A 201 35.39 12.20 27.01
N ASP A 202 35.99 11.01 26.91
CA ASP A 202 35.39 9.84 26.26
C ASP A 202 34.08 9.40 26.94
N ALA A 203 34.02 9.45 28.26
CA ALA A 203 32.79 9.20 29.02
C ALA A 203 31.67 10.19 28.68
N ARG A 204 32.01 11.48 28.54
CA ARG A 204 31.04 12.52 28.13
C ARG A 204 30.57 12.33 26.70
N THR A 205 31.46 11.99 25.77
CA THR A 205 31.08 11.66 24.38
C THR A 205 30.19 10.42 24.31
N SER A 206 30.44 9.43 25.16
CA SER A 206 29.60 8.22 25.22
C SER A 206 28.21 8.52 25.80
N ALA A 207 28.12 9.42 26.79
CA ALA A 207 26.84 9.88 27.33
C ALA A 207 26.02 10.69 26.30
N ASP A 208 26.65 11.62 25.59
CA ASP A 208 26.02 12.37 24.49
C ASP A 208 25.49 11.44 23.40
N ALA A 209 26.26 10.41 23.02
CA ALA A 209 25.82 9.40 22.06
C ALA A 209 24.64 8.54 22.54
N LEU A 210 24.51 8.32 23.85
CA LEU A 210 23.33 7.67 24.44
C LEU A 210 22.11 8.59 24.38
N ASP A 211 22.26 9.87 24.74
CA ASP A 211 21.17 10.85 24.69
C ASP A 211 20.61 11.01 23.27
N LEU A 212 21.49 10.99 22.26
CA LEU A 212 21.11 10.97 20.85
C LEU A 212 20.31 9.71 20.49
N ALA A 213 20.75 8.52 20.93
CA ALA A 213 20.06 7.25 20.66
C ALA A 213 18.68 7.17 21.35
N GLU A 214 18.54 7.71 22.55
CA GLU A 214 17.24 7.84 23.22
C GLU A 214 16.32 8.82 22.49
N THR A 215 16.86 9.92 21.96
CA THR A 215 16.11 10.84 21.10
C THR A 215 15.66 10.17 19.80
N GLU A 216 16.51 9.34 19.18
CA GLU A 216 16.15 8.54 18.00
C GLU A 216 14.96 7.61 18.26
N LYS A 217 14.88 6.98 19.45
CA LYS A 217 13.73 6.15 19.85
C LYS A 217 12.45 6.97 19.89
N VAL A 218 12.48 8.14 20.52
CA VAL A 218 11.30 9.04 20.60
C VAL A 218 10.85 9.45 19.19
N MET A 219 11.78 9.81 18.31
CA MET A 219 11.45 10.18 16.93
C MET A 219 10.88 9.01 16.12
N ALA A 220 11.45 7.81 16.24
CA ALA A 220 10.96 6.62 15.54
C ALA A 220 9.56 6.24 16.01
N GLN A 221 9.31 6.31 17.33
CA GLN A 221 8.00 6.06 17.91
C GLN A 221 6.96 7.07 17.42
N ALA A 222 7.28 8.37 17.45
CA ALA A 222 6.37 9.41 16.98
C ALA A 222 5.95 9.22 15.51
N ARG A 223 6.89 8.81 14.63
CA ARG A 223 6.59 8.50 13.22
C ARG A 223 5.66 7.30 13.08
N LEU A 224 5.89 6.24 13.87
CA LEU A 224 5.05 5.05 13.86
C LEU A 224 3.63 5.36 14.34
N VAL A 225 3.50 6.02 15.49
CA VAL A 225 2.20 6.44 16.09
C VAL A 225 1.40 7.30 15.11
N ALA A 226 2.05 8.29 14.49
CA ALA A 226 1.41 9.16 13.50
C ALA A 226 0.91 8.38 12.26
N THR A 227 1.69 7.42 11.77
CA THR A 227 1.34 6.60 10.60
C THR A 227 0.20 5.61 10.90
N LEU A 228 0.19 5.06 12.12
CA LEU A 228 -0.85 4.17 12.60
C LEU A 228 -2.11 4.90 13.10
N ALA A 229 -2.07 6.24 13.16
CA ALA A 229 -3.13 7.08 13.71
C ALA A 229 -3.60 6.59 15.10
N LEU A 230 -2.63 6.24 15.93
CA LEU A 230 -2.83 5.86 17.32
C LEU A 230 -2.89 7.14 18.18
N ASP A 231 -3.71 7.09 19.23
CA ASP A 231 -3.72 8.13 20.25
C ASP A 231 -2.47 7.91 21.11
N ASP A 232 -1.61 8.94 21.21
CA ASP A 232 -0.31 8.81 21.87
C ASP A 232 -0.49 8.55 23.38
N ALA A 233 -0.16 7.33 23.81
CA ALA A 233 -0.26 6.92 25.20
C ALA A 233 1.00 7.27 26.02
N GLY A 234 2.07 7.80 25.40
CA GLY A 234 3.33 8.10 26.08
C GLY A 234 4.12 6.88 26.56
N VAL A 235 3.65 5.65 26.28
CA VAL A 235 4.32 4.39 26.64
C VAL A 235 5.20 3.92 25.48
N PRO A 236 6.51 3.66 25.69
CA PRO A 236 7.40 3.18 24.63
C PRO A 236 7.02 1.77 24.18
N ALA A 237 6.55 1.65 22.94
CA ALA A 237 6.17 0.38 22.34
C ALA A 237 7.42 -0.42 21.96
N GLN A 238 7.80 -1.42 22.76
CA GLN A 238 8.98 -2.22 22.47
C GLN A 238 8.71 -3.16 21.29
N PRO A 239 9.47 -3.08 20.18
CA PRO A 239 9.17 -3.85 18.98
C PRO A 239 9.61 -5.31 19.12
N ARG A 240 8.71 -6.22 18.74
CA ARG A 240 8.95 -7.67 18.69
C ARG A 240 9.06 -8.11 17.23
N PHE A 241 10.07 -8.94 16.94
CA PHE A 241 10.32 -9.45 15.61
C PHE A 241 10.38 -10.98 15.62
N SER A 242 9.74 -11.59 14.62
CA SER A 242 9.87 -13.00 14.33
C SER A 242 11.13 -13.28 13.50
N SER A 243 11.56 -14.54 13.47
CA SER A 243 12.70 -14.95 12.66
C SER A 243 12.32 -14.96 11.18
N PRO A 244 13.19 -14.46 10.26
CA PRO A 244 12.91 -14.46 8.84
C PRO A 244 12.88 -15.91 8.28
N PRO A 245 12.11 -16.17 7.21
CA PRO A 245 12.07 -17.48 6.57
C PRO A 245 13.45 -17.87 6.00
N ALA A 246 13.77 -19.16 6.07
CA ALA A 246 15.12 -19.68 5.79
C ALA A 246 15.41 -19.96 4.30
N GLN A 247 14.39 -20.00 3.43
CA GLN A 247 14.56 -20.33 2.01
C GLN A 247 13.85 -19.32 1.11
N THR A 248 14.55 -18.91 0.05
CA THR A 248 14.01 -18.09 -1.03
C THR A 248 13.90 -18.93 -2.30
N LEU A 249 12.77 -18.80 -3.00
CA LEU A 249 12.56 -19.39 -4.32
C LEU A 249 13.53 -18.81 -5.37
N PRO A 250 13.77 -19.51 -6.50
CA PRO A 250 14.56 -18.97 -7.59
C PRO A 250 13.89 -17.73 -8.23
N LEU A 251 14.70 -16.83 -8.78
CA LEU A 251 14.25 -15.55 -9.36
C LEU A 251 13.13 -15.73 -10.41
N THR A 252 13.23 -16.73 -11.27
CA THR A 252 12.23 -16.99 -12.33
C THR A 252 10.86 -17.31 -11.75
N SER A 253 10.79 -18.12 -10.70
CA SER A 253 9.56 -18.43 -9.98
C SER A 253 8.99 -17.20 -9.29
N LEU A 254 9.83 -16.37 -8.67
CA LEU A 254 9.41 -15.13 -8.02
C LEU A 254 8.82 -14.12 -9.01
N ILE A 255 9.42 -13.97 -10.20
CA ILE A 255 8.88 -13.12 -11.27
C ILE A 255 7.52 -13.66 -11.74
N GLY A 256 7.40 -14.99 -11.91
CA GLY A 256 6.13 -15.63 -12.28
C GLY A 256 5.02 -15.36 -11.28
N VAL A 257 5.32 -15.53 -9.98
CA VAL A 257 4.39 -15.20 -8.89
C VAL A 257 4.03 -13.72 -8.90
N ALA A 258 5.02 -12.82 -9.01
CA ALA A 258 4.76 -11.38 -9.00
C ALA A 258 3.87 -10.93 -10.17
N ARG A 259 4.07 -11.46 -11.38
CA ARG A 259 3.22 -11.14 -12.55
C ARG A 259 1.77 -11.59 -12.35
N ALA A 260 1.54 -12.71 -11.67
CA ALA A 260 0.21 -13.26 -11.45
C ALA A 260 -0.48 -12.65 -10.21
N ALA A 261 0.28 -12.37 -9.16
CA ALA A 261 -0.23 -11.96 -7.86
C ALA A 261 -0.33 -10.44 -7.71
N ARG A 262 0.55 -9.65 -8.32
CA ARG A 262 0.60 -8.20 -8.05
C ARG A 262 -0.67 -7.47 -8.50
N PRO A 263 -1.27 -6.64 -7.62
CA PRO A 263 -2.49 -5.90 -7.96
C PRO A 263 -2.28 -4.83 -9.04
N ASP A 264 -1.13 -4.17 -9.13
CA ASP A 264 -0.86 -3.18 -10.19
C ASP A 264 -0.82 -3.80 -11.60
N ALA A 265 -0.22 -4.99 -11.74
CA ALA A 265 -0.22 -5.74 -12.98
C ALA A 265 -1.65 -6.14 -13.40
N ARG A 266 -2.48 -6.59 -12.44
CA ARG A 266 -3.89 -6.91 -12.68
C ARG A 266 -4.70 -5.66 -13.05
N SER A 267 -4.50 -4.56 -12.33
CA SER A 267 -5.14 -3.27 -12.59
C SER A 267 -4.81 -2.78 -14.01
N ALA A 268 -3.55 -2.87 -14.43
CA ALA A 268 -3.14 -2.47 -15.78
C ALA A 268 -3.78 -3.34 -16.87
N ALA A 269 -3.89 -4.66 -16.67
CA ALA A 269 -4.58 -5.55 -17.60
C ALA A 269 -6.09 -5.23 -17.69
N LEU A 270 -6.74 -4.98 -16.55
CA LEU A 270 -8.14 -4.58 -16.49
C LEU A 270 -8.37 -3.20 -17.14
N ALA A 271 -7.42 -2.27 -17.00
CA ALA A 271 -7.50 -0.97 -17.63
C ALA A 271 -7.53 -1.06 -19.17
N ILE A 272 -6.76 -2.00 -19.77
CA ILE A 272 -6.85 -2.25 -21.23
C ILE A 272 -8.27 -2.67 -21.61
N SER A 273 -8.85 -3.59 -20.84
CA SER A 273 -10.21 -4.08 -21.09
C SER A 273 -11.24 -2.95 -20.94
N ALA A 274 -11.08 -2.06 -19.96
CA ALA A 274 -11.94 -0.90 -19.73
C ALA A 274 -11.82 0.13 -20.87
N ALA A 275 -10.59 0.47 -21.28
CA ALA A 275 -10.33 1.39 -22.38
C ALA A 275 -10.89 0.86 -23.71
N THR A 276 -10.72 -0.44 -23.97
CA THR A 276 -11.25 -1.09 -25.19
C THR A 276 -12.78 -1.08 -25.20
N ALA A 277 -13.41 -1.36 -24.05
CA ALA A 277 -14.86 -1.26 -23.89
C ALA A 277 -15.37 0.15 -24.18
N ARG A 278 -14.65 1.16 -23.66
CA ARG A 278 -15.00 2.58 -23.84
C ARG A 278 -14.89 2.97 -25.30
N ALA A 279 -13.81 2.58 -25.99
CA ALA A 279 -13.68 2.81 -27.43
C ALA A 279 -14.82 2.16 -28.22
N GLY A 280 -15.23 0.95 -27.87
CA GLY A 280 -16.41 0.30 -28.46
C GLY A 280 -17.74 1.04 -28.19
N TRP A 281 -17.91 1.60 -27.00
CA TRP A 281 -19.08 2.41 -26.65
C TRP A 281 -19.11 3.75 -27.40
N GLU A 282 -17.99 4.48 -27.44
CA GLU A 282 -17.87 5.76 -28.16
C GLU A 282 -18.15 5.61 -29.66
N ARG A 283 -17.69 4.51 -30.29
CA ARG A 283 -18.00 4.20 -31.69
C ARG A 283 -19.48 3.95 -31.96
N SER A 284 -20.26 3.47 -30.97
CA SER A 284 -21.72 3.34 -31.12
C SER A 284 -22.50 4.62 -30.86
N ARG A 285 -21.86 5.64 -30.28
CA ARG A 285 -22.53 6.87 -29.85
C ARG A 285 -22.60 7.88 -30.99
N ILE A 286 -23.29 7.49 -32.06
CA ILE A 286 -23.41 8.30 -33.28
C ILE A 286 -24.79 8.96 -33.37
N VAL A 287 -25.85 8.28 -32.93
CA VAL A 287 -27.24 8.71 -33.09
C VAL A 287 -27.96 8.72 -31.75
N ASN A 288 -28.71 9.80 -31.47
CA ASN A 288 -29.61 9.92 -30.31
C ASN A 288 -31.06 9.88 -30.78
N LEU A 289 -31.92 9.15 -30.06
CA LEU A 289 -33.33 8.93 -30.41
C LEU A 289 -34.24 9.14 -29.19
N GLY A 290 -34.98 10.24 -29.18
CA GLY A 290 -35.98 10.51 -28.15
C GLY A 290 -37.41 10.22 -28.61
N ALA A 291 -38.27 9.81 -27.67
CA ALA A 291 -39.72 9.97 -27.84
C ALA A 291 -40.14 11.34 -27.30
N LEU A 292 -41.06 11.99 -28.01
CA LEU A 292 -41.59 13.31 -27.68
C LEU A 292 -43.09 13.22 -27.43
N VAL A 293 -43.53 13.68 -26.27
CA VAL A 293 -44.94 13.84 -25.94
C VAL A 293 -45.17 15.32 -25.63
N GLU A 294 -45.99 15.99 -26.43
CA GLU A 294 -46.31 17.41 -26.25
C GLU A 294 -47.80 17.59 -26.02
N THR A 295 -48.17 18.42 -25.05
CA THR A 295 -49.54 18.87 -24.84
C THR A 295 -49.59 20.38 -24.95
N GLN A 296 -50.40 20.89 -25.86
CA GLN A 296 -50.59 22.32 -26.10
C GLN A 296 -52.01 22.70 -25.67
N TRP A 297 -52.14 23.69 -24.80
CA TRP A 297 -53.45 24.25 -24.40
C TRP A 297 -53.72 25.51 -25.20
N SER A 298 -54.48 25.36 -26.29
CA SER A 298 -54.89 26.48 -27.14
C SER A 298 -56.34 26.87 -26.88
N GLN A 299 -56.64 28.17 -26.78
CA GLN A 299 -58.02 28.64 -26.77
C GLN A 299 -58.41 29.09 -28.19
N PRO A 300 -59.61 28.71 -28.71
CA PRO A 300 -60.72 28.03 -28.02
C PRO A 300 -60.72 26.48 -28.10
N ALA A 301 -59.72 25.87 -28.74
CA ALA A 301 -59.74 24.44 -29.13
C ALA A 301 -59.50 23.41 -28.00
N GLY A 302 -59.01 23.82 -26.82
CA GLY A 302 -58.69 22.93 -25.70
C GLY A 302 -57.30 22.28 -25.79
N PRO A 303 -57.00 21.28 -24.94
CA PRO A 303 -55.71 20.58 -24.95
C PRO A 303 -55.56 19.67 -26.17
N ALA A 304 -54.48 19.85 -26.93
CA ALA A 304 -54.09 18.98 -28.03
C ALA A 304 -52.85 18.15 -27.65
N LEU A 305 -52.97 16.82 -27.72
CA LEU A 305 -51.86 15.88 -27.50
C LEU A 305 -51.15 15.59 -28.84
N ARG A 306 -49.83 15.77 -28.88
CA ARG A 306 -48.95 15.42 -29.99
C ARG A 306 -47.95 14.37 -29.54
N LEU A 307 -47.80 13.33 -30.35
CA LEU A 307 -46.79 12.29 -30.17
C LEU A 307 -45.80 12.40 -31.34
N GLY A 308 -44.52 12.38 -31.04
CA GLY A 308 -43.46 12.50 -32.02
C GLY A 308 -42.18 11.81 -31.58
N GLY A 309 -41.16 11.90 -32.42
CA GLY A 309 -39.81 11.46 -32.12
C GLY A 309 -38.82 12.60 -32.32
N ARG A 310 -37.70 12.52 -31.61
CA ARG A 310 -36.53 13.37 -31.81
C ARG A 310 -35.39 12.48 -32.29
N LEU A 311 -34.76 12.84 -33.41
CA LEU A 311 -33.60 12.13 -33.94
C LEU A 311 -32.52 13.18 -34.19
N ASP A 312 -31.38 13.02 -33.54
CA ASP A 312 -30.21 13.85 -33.84
C ASP A 312 -29.50 13.27 -35.08
N LEU A 313 -29.44 14.03 -36.18
CA LEU A 313 -28.77 13.64 -37.41
C LEU A 313 -27.29 14.09 -37.40
N PRO A 314 -26.33 13.16 -37.29
CA PRO A 314 -24.92 13.50 -37.10
C PRO A 314 -24.24 13.82 -38.44
N ILE A 315 -24.57 14.97 -39.04
CA ILE A 315 -24.01 15.39 -40.34
C ILE A 315 -22.57 15.89 -40.17
N PHE A 316 -22.35 16.84 -39.25
CA PHE A 316 -21.04 17.47 -39.04
C PHE A 316 -20.21 16.79 -37.94
N ASN A 317 -20.87 16.17 -36.96
CA ASN A 317 -20.21 15.53 -35.83
C ASN A 317 -20.77 14.13 -35.60
N GLN A 318 -19.98 13.13 -35.98
CA GLN A 318 -20.26 11.70 -35.80
C GLN A 318 -19.46 11.11 -34.62
N ASN A 319 -19.16 11.94 -33.61
CA ASN A 319 -18.33 11.57 -32.47
C ASN A 319 -16.88 11.19 -32.83
N GLN A 320 -16.33 11.82 -33.88
CA GLN A 320 -14.96 11.57 -34.35
C GLN A 320 -13.91 11.89 -33.26
N GLY A 321 -14.10 12.99 -32.53
CA GLY A 321 -13.21 13.39 -31.44
C GLY A 321 -13.33 12.52 -30.18
N GLY A 322 -14.53 12.02 -29.85
CA GLY A 322 -14.72 11.07 -28.76
C GLY A 322 -14.06 9.73 -29.05
N THR A 323 -14.25 9.24 -30.28
CA THR A 323 -13.59 8.02 -30.78
C THR A 323 -12.08 8.17 -30.78
N GLY A 324 -11.54 9.25 -31.35
CA GLY A 324 -10.10 9.51 -31.39
C GLY A 324 -9.46 9.60 -29.99
N ARG A 325 -10.15 10.20 -29.01
CA ARG A 325 -9.70 10.21 -27.62
C ARG A 325 -9.70 8.81 -27.00
N ALA A 326 -10.73 8.02 -27.27
CA ALA A 326 -10.83 6.66 -26.73
C ALA A 326 -9.79 5.72 -27.34
N ASP A 327 -9.49 5.84 -28.64
CA ASP A 327 -8.45 5.04 -29.30
C ASP A 327 -7.05 5.44 -28.79
N ALA A 328 -6.76 6.73 -28.60
CA ALA A 328 -5.52 7.19 -27.98
C ALA A 328 -5.39 6.72 -26.51
N GLU A 329 -6.50 6.65 -25.78
CA GLU A 329 -6.54 6.12 -24.43
C GLU A 329 -6.20 4.62 -24.39
N VAL A 330 -6.68 3.83 -25.35
CA VAL A 330 -6.30 2.41 -25.50
C VAL A 330 -4.80 2.29 -25.71
N GLU A 331 -4.23 3.06 -26.64
CA GLU A 331 -2.78 3.05 -26.91
C GLU A 331 -1.98 3.42 -25.65
N ARG A 332 -2.40 4.46 -24.93
CA ARG A 332 -1.78 4.90 -23.68
C ARG A 332 -1.76 3.79 -22.63
N VAL A 333 -2.89 3.11 -22.44
CA VAL A 333 -3.03 2.07 -21.40
C VAL A 333 -2.27 0.79 -21.77
N VAL A 334 -2.18 0.44 -23.07
CA VAL A 334 -1.33 -0.68 -23.54
C VAL A 334 0.14 -0.40 -23.24
N ALA A 335 0.63 0.80 -23.56
CA ALA A 335 2.01 1.20 -23.25
C ALA A 335 2.28 1.19 -21.73
N GLN A 336 1.31 1.63 -20.93
CA GLN A 336 1.42 1.58 -19.46
C GLN A 336 1.46 0.15 -18.91
N HIS A 337 0.69 -0.77 -19.48
CA HIS A 337 0.74 -2.18 -19.09
C HIS A 337 2.12 -2.79 -19.38
N GLU A 338 2.72 -2.48 -20.53
CA GLU A 338 4.10 -2.92 -20.83
C GLU A 338 5.12 -2.33 -19.85
N LEU A 339 4.97 -1.06 -19.49
CA LEU A 339 5.81 -0.41 -18.48
C LEU A 339 5.68 -1.13 -17.13
N VAL A 340 4.45 -1.38 -16.66
CA VAL A 340 4.20 -2.10 -15.40
C VAL A 340 4.85 -3.48 -15.46
N ALA A 341 4.67 -4.25 -16.53
CA ALA A 341 5.27 -5.57 -16.67
C ALA A 341 6.81 -5.56 -16.57
N ARG A 342 7.46 -4.53 -17.13
CA ARG A 342 8.93 -4.33 -17.01
C ARG A 342 9.32 -3.91 -15.59
N THR A 343 8.55 -3.02 -14.98
CA THR A 343 8.76 -2.58 -13.59
C THR A 343 8.66 -3.74 -12.61
N VAL A 344 7.68 -4.64 -12.77
CA VAL A 344 7.57 -5.85 -11.92
C VAL A 344 8.86 -6.68 -11.96
N VAL A 345 9.39 -6.95 -13.16
CA VAL A 345 10.63 -7.74 -13.31
C VAL A 345 11.80 -7.02 -12.62
N MET A 346 11.92 -5.72 -12.84
CA MET A 346 12.99 -4.89 -12.28
C MET A 346 12.92 -4.83 -10.75
N GLU A 347 11.74 -4.57 -10.18
CA GLU A 347 11.55 -4.49 -8.71
C GLU A 347 11.85 -5.82 -8.02
N VAL A 348 11.35 -6.94 -8.55
CA VAL A 348 11.61 -8.28 -7.97
C VAL A 348 13.11 -8.61 -8.04
N THR A 349 13.77 -8.32 -9.17
CA THR A 349 15.20 -8.58 -9.35
C THR A 349 16.03 -7.76 -8.36
N VAL A 350 15.74 -6.47 -8.23
CA VAL A 350 16.45 -5.57 -7.30
C VAL A 350 16.19 -5.95 -5.85
N ALA A 351 14.95 -6.25 -5.48
CA ALA A 351 14.59 -6.62 -4.11
C ALA A 351 15.24 -7.94 -3.69
N LEU A 352 15.25 -8.96 -4.56
CA LEU A 352 15.92 -10.23 -4.29
C LEU A 352 17.43 -10.05 -4.12
N ALA A 353 18.08 -9.32 -5.04
CA ALA A 353 19.52 -9.05 -4.96
C ALA A 353 19.90 -8.31 -3.66
N ARG A 354 19.07 -7.35 -3.21
CA ARG A 354 19.23 -6.66 -1.92
C ARG A 354 19.10 -7.62 -0.74
N LEU A 355 18.10 -8.49 -0.74
CA LEU A 355 17.91 -9.48 0.33
C LEU A 355 19.09 -10.46 0.41
N GLU A 356 19.55 -10.97 -0.73
CA GLU A 356 20.71 -11.88 -0.79
C GLU A 356 22.00 -11.19 -0.34
N GLN A 357 22.21 -9.94 -0.72
CA GLN A 357 23.36 -9.15 -0.29
C GLN A 357 23.32 -8.88 1.21
N ALA A 358 22.18 -8.40 1.76
CA ALA A 358 22.01 -8.13 3.18
C ALA A 358 22.17 -9.40 4.02
N THR A 359 21.60 -10.52 3.57
CA THR A 359 21.72 -11.83 4.25
C THR A 359 23.17 -12.32 4.27
N ARG A 360 23.88 -12.26 3.14
CA ARG A 360 25.31 -12.64 3.09
C ARG A 360 26.19 -11.69 3.91
N SER A 361 25.87 -10.41 3.96
CA SER A 361 26.59 -9.41 4.73
C SER A 361 26.44 -9.67 6.23
N ARG A 362 25.19 -9.82 6.71
CA ARG A 362 24.87 -10.17 8.10
C ARG A 362 25.57 -11.46 8.52
N ARG A 363 25.41 -12.53 7.74
CA ARG A 363 25.99 -13.84 8.06
C ARG A 363 27.51 -13.80 8.19
N ARG A 364 28.21 -13.16 7.24
CA ARG A 364 29.67 -13.02 7.31
C ARG A 364 30.09 -12.22 8.53
N PHE A 365 29.41 -11.11 8.81
CA PHE A 365 29.72 -10.28 9.97
C PHE A 365 29.53 -11.01 11.31
N GLU A 366 28.41 -11.74 11.47
CA GLU A 366 28.10 -12.48 12.69
C GLU A 366 28.99 -13.72 12.91
N VAL A 367 29.53 -14.32 11.83
CA VAL A 367 30.38 -15.51 11.93
C VAL A 367 31.87 -15.17 12.02
N GLU A 368 32.33 -14.16 11.27
CA GLU A 368 33.76 -13.88 11.10
C GLU A 368 34.24 -12.69 11.94
N VAL A 369 33.45 -11.62 12.05
CA VAL A 369 33.91 -10.34 12.60
C VAL A 369 33.55 -10.19 14.08
N LEU A 370 32.28 -10.38 14.42
CA LEU A 370 31.81 -10.14 15.79
C LEU A 370 32.47 -11.10 16.81
N PRO A 371 32.54 -12.43 16.57
CA PRO A 371 33.19 -13.34 17.51
C PRO A 371 34.67 -13.01 17.71
N ALA A 372 35.40 -12.68 16.63
CA ALA A 372 36.81 -12.32 16.71
C ALA A 372 37.07 -11.07 17.57
N LEU A 373 36.18 -10.07 17.53
CA LEU A 373 36.28 -8.89 18.38
C LEU A 373 35.89 -9.18 19.84
N GLU A 374 34.90 -10.05 20.07
CA GLU A 374 34.53 -10.48 21.41
C GLU A 374 35.64 -11.32 22.08
N ASP A 375 36.29 -12.20 21.32
CA ASP A 375 37.47 -12.96 21.76
C ASP A 375 38.66 -12.03 22.07
N ALA A 376 38.91 -11.04 21.19
CA ALA A 376 39.94 -10.04 21.43
C ALA A 376 39.67 -9.21 22.70
N LEU A 377 38.40 -8.92 23.00
CA LEU A 377 38.03 -8.21 24.23
C LEU A 377 38.30 -9.07 25.46
N ALA A 378 37.97 -10.37 25.40
CA ALA A 378 38.25 -11.31 26.49
C ALA A 378 39.76 -11.41 26.77
N GLN A 379 40.57 -11.50 25.71
CA GLN A 379 42.03 -11.53 25.81
C GLN A 379 42.61 -10.22 26.36
N ALA A 380 42.16 -9.07 25.86
CA ALA A 380 42.62 -7.77 26.34
C ALA A 380 42.29 -7.57 27.83
N ARG A 381 41.09 -7.97 28.27
CA ARG A 381 40.70 -7.94 29.68
C ARG A 381 41.62 -8.82 30.53
N HIS A 382 41.89 -10.04 30.10
CA HIS A 382 42.79 -10.94 30.81
C HIS A 382 44.22 -10.38 30.90
N GLY A 383 44.75 -9.85 29.79
CA GLY A 383 46.10 -9.24 29.76
C GLY A 383 46.21 -7.98 30.62
N PHE A 384 45.11 -7.23 30.81
CA PHE A 384 45.08 -6.13 31.77
C PHE A 384 45.07 -6.64 33.23
N GLU A 385 44.29 -7.68 33.53
CA GLU A 385 44.23 -8.29 34.87
C GLU A 385 45.57 -8.90 35.30
N THR A 386 46.35 -9.45 34.37
CA THR A 386 47.70 -9.99 34.63
C THR A 386 48.79 -8.91 34.65
N GLY A 387 48.46 -7.67 34.24
CA GLY A 387 49.41 -6.55 34.16
C GLY A 387 50.24 -6.50 32.88
N ASP A 388 49.99 -7.39 31.93
CA ASP A 388 50.73 -7.50 30.66
C ASP A 388 50.34 -6.42 29.64
N GLN A 389 49.15 -5.82 29.77
CA GLN A 389 48.65 -4.78 28.85
C GLN A 389 48.13 -3.54 29.58
N PRO A 390 48.34 -2.34 29.02
CA PRO A 390 47.73 -1.13 29.56
C PRO A 390 46.23 -1.11 29.30
N TYR A 391 45.48 -0.50 30.22
CA TYR A 391 44.02 -0.45 30.15
C TYR A 391 43.49 0.24 28.87
N LEU A 392 44.26 1.14 28.28
CA LEU A 392 43.94 1.77 26.99
C LEU A 392 43.70 0.75 25.87
N VAL A 393 44.37 -0.41 25.89
CA VAL A 393 44.13 -1.49 24.92
C VAL A 393 42.75 -2.10 25.12
N VAL A 394 42.35 -2.34 26.37
CA VAL A 394 41.00 -2.83 26.69
C VAL A 394 39.94 -1.85 26.21
N LEU A 395 40.16 -0.55 26.39
CA LEU A 395 39.26 0.51 25.93
C LEU A 395 39.12 0.58 24.42
N ASP A 396 40.22 0.48 23.68
CA ASP A 396 40.17 0.46 22.22
C ASP A 396 39.36 -0.74 21.71
N VAL A 397 39.57 -1.92 22.31
CA VAL A 397 38.83 -3.14 21.92
C VAL A 397 37.35 -3.05 22.33
N LEU A 398 37.04 -2.52 23.52
CA LEU A 398 35.65 -2.26 23.95
C LEU A 398 34.90 -1.37 22.97
N ARG A 399 35.53 -0.27 22.53
CA ARG A 399 34.97 0.63 21.53
C ARG A 399 34.68 -0.10 20.22
N ARG A 400 35.62 -0.90 19.72
CA ARG A 400 35.45 -1.70 18.50
C ARG A 400 34.33 -2.75 18.62
N VAL A 401 34.21 -3.43 19.76
CA VAL A 401 33.08 -4.35 20.03
C VAL A 401 31.76 -3.58 20.03
N GLY A 402 31.71 -2.40 20.63
CA GLY A 402 30.55 -1.51 20.60
C GLY A 402 30.13 -1.13 19.18
N GLU A 403 31.08 -0.65 18.37
CA GLU A 403 30.88 -0.33 16.95
C GLU A 403 30.40 -1.57 16.17
N ALA A 404 30.95 -2.74 16.47
CA ALA A 404 30.55 -3.99 15.82
C ALA A 404 29.12 -4.41 16.20
N ARG A 405 28.72 -4.25 17.47
CA ARG A 405 27.34 -4.51 17.92
C ARG A 405 26.33 -3.56 17.28
N LEU A 406 26.67 -2.27 17.17
CA LEU A 406 25.86 -1.30 16.41
C LEU A 406 25.74 -1.71 14.94
N ARG A 407 26.84 -2.11 14.30
CA ARG A 407 26.82 -2.58 12.91
C ARG A 407 25.99 -3.85 12.74
N ARG A 408 26.01 -4.77 13.70
CA ARG A 408 25.14 -5.96 13.71
C ARG A 408 23.66 -5.57 13.74
N ALA A 409 23.27 -4.63 14.60
CA ALA A 409 21.89 -4.12 14.65
C ALA A 409 21.47 -3.52 13.30
N GLU A 410 22.35 -2.76 12.65
CA GLU A 410 22.10 -2.21 11.30
C GLU A 410 21.92 -3.31 10.25
N LEU A 411 22.79 -4.32 10.23
CA LEU A 411 22.71 -5.44 9.28
C LEU A 411 21.42 -6.26 9.46
N LEU A 412 20.96 -6.41 10.71
CA LEU A 412 19.66 -7.02 11.01
C LEU A 412 18.51 -6.20 10.45
N ALA A 413 18.52 -4.88 10.67
CA ALA A 413 17.51 -3.98 10.13
C ALA A 413 17.54 -3.94 8.59
N GLU A 414 18.72 -3.86 7.96
CA GLU A 414 18.91 -3.90 6.50
C GLU A 414 18.30 -5.18 5.90
N GLN A 415 18.55 -6.35 6.51
CA GLN A 415 17.97 -7.61 6.06
C GLN A 415 16.44 -7.60 6.16
N ARG A 416 15.87 -7.13 7.28
CA ARG A 416 14.41 -7.04 7.47
C ARG A 416 13.76 -6.08 6.46
N ARG A 417 14.39 -4.93 6.19
CA ARG A 417 13.92 -3.97 5.17
C ARG A 417 13.93 -4.62 3.79
N ALA A 418 15.01 -5.31 3.43
CA ALA A 418 15.12 -5.99 2.14
C ALA A 418 14.06 -7.10 1.97
N LEU A 419 13.72 -7.82 3.04
CA LEU A 419 12.63 -8.79 3.03
C LEU A 419 11.27 -8.11 2.81
N CYS A 420 10.99 -7.03 3.55
CA CYS A 420 9.76 -6.25 3.39
C CYS A 420 9.58 -5.75 1.95
N GLU A 421 10.65 -5.21 1.35
CA GLU A 421 10.65 -4.75 -0.05
C GLU A 421 10.41 -5.89 -1.03
N LEU A 422 10.98 -7.08 -0.79
CA LEU A 422 10.71 -8.26 -1.63
C LEU A 422 9.25 -8.69 -1.55
N GLU A 423 8.67 -8.81 -0.35
CA GLU A 423 7.26 -9.16 -0.18
C GLU A 423 6.34 -8.14 -0.86
N ARG A 424 6.66 -6.84 -0.77
CA ARG A 424 5.95 -5.79 -1.48
C ARG A 424 6.12 -5.91 -3.00
N ALA A 425 7.30 -6.26 -3.50
CA ALA A 425 7.55 -6.48 -4.92
C ALA A 425 6.83 -7.72 -5.47
N LEU A 426 6.58 -8.74 -4.64
CA LEU A 426 5.77 -9.91 -5.00
C LEU A 426 4.27 -9.63 -4.93
N GLY A 427 3.86 -8.69 -4.09
CA GLY A 427 2.46 -8.39 -3.79
C GLY A 427 1.82 -9.32 -2.76
N ALA A 428 2.62 -10.12 -2.04
CA ALA A 428 2.20 -11.05 -0.99
C ALA A 428 3.39 -11.43 -0.10
N ARG A 429 3.12 -11.98 1.10
CA ARG A 429 4.16 -12.56 1.96
C ARG A 429 4.91 -13.69 1.26
N LEU A 430 6.19 -13.85 1.58
CA LEU A 430 7.03 -14.87 0.97
C LEU A 430 6.55 -16.29 1.29
N GLN A 431 6.01 -16.51 2.50
CA GLN A 431 5.46 -17.79 2.93
C GLN A 431 4.27 -18.20 2.06
N SER A 432 3.30 -17.29 1.85
CA SER A 432 2.17 -17.54 0.96
C SER A 432 2.58 -17.66 -0.50
N ALA A 433 3.62 -16.94 -0.95
CA ALA A 433 4.20 -17.14 -2.29
C ALA A 433 4.83 -18.53 -2.47
N THR A 434 5.44 -19.09 -1.42
CA THR A 434 6.02 -20.44 -1.43
C THR A 434 4.95 -21.51 -1.49
N ASP A 435 3.83 -21.32 -0.78
CA ASP A 435 2.66 -22.20 -0.84
C ASP A 435 1.95 -22.16 -2.21
N VAL A 436 1.93 -21.00 -2.87
CA VAL A 436 1.39 -20.87 -4.24
C VAL A 436 2.32 -21.56 -5.25
N ALA A 437 3.63 -21.36 -5.13
CA ALA A 437 4.61 -21.99 -6.02
C ALA A 437 4.61 -23.52 -5.90
N SER A 438 4.45 -24.06 -4.68
CA SER A 438 4.37 -25.51 -4.46
C SER A 438 3.11 -26.13 -5.06
N ARG A 439 1.96 -25.43 -5.04
CA ARG A 439 0.73 -25.85 -5.72
C ARG A 439 0.86 -25.87 -7.25
N VAL A 440 1.47 -24.83 -7.83
CA VAL A 440 1.70 -24.76 -9.29
C VAL A 440 2.70 -25.82 -9.75
N GLY A 441 3.73 -26.12 -8.94
CA GLY A 441 4.68 -27.19 -9.22
C GLY A 441 4.07 -28.59 -9.15
N ALA A 442 3.11 -28.81 -8.24
CA ALA A 442 2.38 -30.08 -8.15
C ALA A 442 1.45 -30.31 -9.36
N GLU A 443 0.80 -29.26 -9.89
CA GLU A 443 -0.05 -29.36 -11.09
C GLU A 443 0.75 -29.54 -12.39
N GLN A 444 2.02 -29.13 -12.42
CA GLN A 444 2.91 -29.34 -13.57
C GLN A 444 3.66 -30.68 -13.52
N GLY A 445 3.70 -31.37 -12.37
CA GLY A 445 4.29 -32.70 -12.22
C GLY A 445 3.33 -33.87 -12.50
N ASP A 446 2.04 -33.58 -12.68
CA ASP A 446 0.98 -34.56 -12.95
C ASP A 446 0.48 -34.50 -14.43
N ARG A 447 1.31 -33.94 -15.31
CA ARG A 447 1.17 -33.95 -16.78
C ARG A 447 2.47 -34.43 -17.40
#